data_AF-A0A3D1ZT30-F1
#
_entry.id   AF-A0A3D1ZT30-F1
#
_cell.length_a   1.000
_cell.length_b   1.000
_cell.length_c   1.000
_cell.angle_alpha   90.00
_cell.angle_beta   90.00
_cell.angle_gamma   90.00
#
_symmetry.space_group_name_H-M   'P 1'
#
loop_
_entity.id
_entity.type
_entity.pdbx_description
1 polymer ?
#
loop_
_entity_poly.entity_id
_entity_poly.type
_entity_poly.pdbx_seq_one_letter_code
_entity_poly.pdbx_strand_id
1 'polypeptide(L)'
;MVEDSSRGFCRGLYKQPGGKLVGVTIHRAAEHGKTRGTSLGMLHGTVREASRDSDAADYDDFLESCAIDGDFFLDGDENDAQRMLRDIERTLVVRTNTAMRALTAGTAMESRADDTHDAGAEDSHDHDALSADETARCSESRVDGDVDGVDRMDHAGVSAAIADVMRRYPDARMVGMTPQGIATAFLRAVADMESPVQALRTESVIEPPDRNRTRSYCGLTAEECADRWKALHARVVHDEPRMPEEQMAIDVAWARQVAAGEREPTLRIWEWAAPAVVIGRFQSLEHEVDARAARDGGFHIVRRCTGGGAMFIEPGNAITYSLYAPLEFVHGISIEDSYRLCDHWLVEALDGLGLDVRFSGLNDIATQYGKLGGAAQRRFAPRDGGPGAVLHHVTLAYDIDALKMSRVLRTSREKMSDKAVKSAVKRVDPMRSQTGMSRDAVVGALLAAARRVTI
;
A
#
# COMPACT_ATOMS: atom_id res chain seq x y z
N MET A 1 14.82 11.59 25.54
CA MET A 1 15.51 10.29 25.48
C MET A 1 15.30 9.74 24.09
N VAL A 2 16.38 9.58 23.34
CA VAL A 2 16.36 9.04 21.97
C VAL A 2 16.40 7.53 22.16
N GLU A 3 15.27 6.84 21.91
CA GLU A 3 15.28 5.38 21.82
C GLU A 3 15.92 4.96 20.51
N ASP A 4 16.82 4.00 20.67
CA ASP A 4 17.71 3.37 19.70
C ASP A 4 16.95 2.86 18.46
N SER A 5 17.21 3.47 17.31
CA SER A 5 16.58 3.14 16.02
C SER A 5 17.34 2.08 15.22
N SER A 6 18.01 1.14 15.89
CA SER A 6 18.75 0.06 15.23
C SER A 6 18.09 -1.32 15.41
N ARG A 7 16.75 -1.38 15.46
CA ARG A 7 16.03 -2.65 15.28
C ARG A 7 16.12 -3.05 13.80
N GLY A 8 16.69 -4.21 13.49
CA GLY A 8 16.88 -4.71 12.13
C GLY A 8 15.54 -4.91 11.41
N PHE A 9 15.17 -3.94 10.57
CA PHE A 9 14.05 -4.06 9.64
C PHE A 9 14.57 -3.98 8.21
N CYS A 10 13.96 -4.75 7.31
CA CYS A 10 14.24 -4.67 5.88
C CYS A 10 13.00 -4.17 5.15
N ARG A 11 13.19 -3.46 4.04
CA ARG A 11 12.09 -2.83 3.32
C ARG A 11 12.28 -2.92 1.82
N GLY A 12 11.30 -3.52 1.16
CA GLY A 12 11.19 -3.50 -0.29
C GLY A 12 10.13 -2.51 -0.74
N LEU A 13 10.40 -1.84 -1.85
CA LEU A 13 9.47 -0.93 -2.53
C LEU A 13 9.20 -1.47 -3.93
N TYR A 14 7.97 -1.29 -4.43
CA TYR A 14 7.63 -1.57 -5.81
C TYR A 14 6.57 -0.59 -6.33
N LYS A 15 6.84 -0.01 -7.50
CA LYS A 15 5.87 0.82 -8.23
C LYS A 15 5.27 -0.02 -9.34
N GLN A 16 3.98 -0.34 -9.22
CA GLN A 16 3.29 -1.06 -10.28
C GLN A 16 3.20 -0.18 -11.54
N PRO A 17 3.52 -0.71 -12.73
CA PRO A 17 3.37 0.02 -14.00
C PRO A 17 1.96 0.57 -14.16
N GLY A 18 1.84 1.90 -14.31
CA GLY A 18 0.54 2.59 -14.39
C GLY A 18 -0.30 2.57 -13.09
N GLY A 19 0.21 1.99 -12.00
CA GLY A 19 -0.48 1.77 -10.74
C GLY A 19 0.05 2.61 -9.57
N LYS A 20 -0.10 2.11 -8.34
CA LYS A 20 0.32 2.77 -7.09
C LYS A 20 1.63 2.20 -6.55
N LEU A 21 2.29 2.95 -5.66
CA LEU A 21 3.48 2.45 -4.95
C LEU A 21 3.02 1.58 -3.78
N VAL A 22 3.69 0.45 -3.56
CA VAL A 22 3.64 -0.34 -2.32
C VAL A 22 5.04 -0.43 -1.71
N GLY A 23 5.08 -0.39 -0.39
CA GLY A 23 6.22 -0.79 0.42
C GLY A 23 5.82 -1.93 1.34
N VAL A 24 6.77 -2.83 1.58
CA VAL A 24 6.64 -3.89 2.55
C VAL A 24 7.82 -3.80 3.49
N THR A 25 7.54 -3.59 4.78
CA THR A 25 8.55 -3.61 5.84
C THR A 25 8.41 -4.91 6.62
N ILE A 26 9.53 -5.57 6.88
CA ILE A 26 9.60 -6.78 7.70
C ILE A 26 10.51 -6.55 8.90
N HIS A 27 10.10 -7.07 10.05
CA HIS A 27 10.85 -6.98 11.31
C HIS A 27 11.25 -8.38 11.78
N ARG A 28 12.49 -8.50 12.27
CA ARG A 28 13.01 -9.73 12.90
C ARG A 28 12.73 -9.73 14.39
N ALA A 29 12.52 -10.92 14.95
CA ALA A 29 12.46 -11.10 16.40
C ALA A 29 13.82 -10.71 17.03
N ALA A 30 13.80 -9.90 18.09
CA ALA A 30 15.03 -9.49 18.78
C ALA A 30 15.59 -10.60 19.69
N GLU A 31 16.91 -10.61 19.87
CA GLU A 31 17.60 -11.43 20.88
C GLU A 31 16.89 -11.33 22.23
N HIS A 32 16.53 -12.47 22.83
CA HIS A 32 16.36 -12.51 24.29
C HIS A 32 17.75 -12.39 24.91
N GLY A 33 18.22 -11.15 25.06
CA GLY A 33 19.51 -10.85 25.65
C GLY A 33 19.66 -11.57 26.99
N LYS A 34 20.62 -12.52 27.05
CA LYS A 34 21.21 -12.96 28.31
C LYS A 34 21.79 -11.72 28.98
N THR A 35 21.05 -11.11 29.89
CA THR A 35 21.61 -10.20 30.88
C THR A 35 22.60 -11.01 31.70
N ARG A 36 23.89 -10.99 31.33
CA ARG A 36 24.99 -11.29 32.23
C ARG A 36 25.05 -10.18 33.27
N GLY A 37 24.09 -10.21 34.21
CA GLY A 37 24.22 -9.51 35.47
C GLY A 37 25.30 -10.24 36.27
N THR A 38 26.50 -9.67 36.32
CA THR A 38 27.48 -9.99 37.37
C THR A 38 26.92 -9.52 38.70
N SER A 39 26.06 -10.33 39.32
CA SER A 39 25.80 -10.18 40.75
C SER A 39 26.97 -10.82 41.51
N LEU A 40 27.82 -9.98 42.08
CA LEU A 40 28.83 -10.39 43.05
C LEU A 40 28.09 -10.77 44.35
N GLY A 41 27.87 -12.07 44.55
CA GLY A 41 27.32 -12.63 45.78
C GLY A 41 28.25 -13.70 46.33
N MET A 42 29.01 -13.37 47.38
CA MET A 42 29.65 -14.38 48.23
C MET A 42 28.58 -15.21 48.92
N LEU A 43 28.65 -16.56 48.85
CA LEU A 43 28.55 -17.49 49.99
C LEU A 43 28.53 -18.96 49.52
N HIS A 44 29.54 -19.71 49.98
CA HIS A 44 29.59 -21.14 50.34
C HIS A 44 28.74 -22.18 49.58
N GLY A 45 29.44 -23.16 48.97
CA GLY A 45 28.95 -24.54 48.85
C GLY A 45 29.09 -25.19 47.47
N THR A 46 30.12 -26.03 47.30
CA THR A 46 30.24 -27.16 46.35
C THR A 46 29.74 -26.97 44.89
N VAL A 47 30.69 -26.74 43.99
CA VAL A 47 30.51 -26.82 42.54
C VAL A 47 30.39 -28.29 42.11
N ARG A 48 29.26 -28.67 41.53
CA ARG A 48 29.18 -29.72 40.51
C ARG A 48 28.86 -29.02 39.19
N GLU A 49 29.83 -28.98 38.28
CA GLU A 49 29.60 -28.62 36.89
C GLU A 49 28.73 -29.71 36.26
N ALA A 50 27.49 -29.35 35.91
CA ALA A 50 26.71 -30.08 34.93
C ALA A 50 26.79 -29.28 33.63
N SER A 51 27.67 -29.72 32.72
CA SER A 51 27.64 -29.31 31.32
C SER A 51 26.32 -29.77 30.71
N ARG A 52 25.34 -28.85 30.62
CA ARG A 52 24.27 -28.99 29.64
C ARG A 52 24.80 -28.40 28.35
N ASP A 53 25.35 -29.26 27.50
CA ASP A 53 25.36 -29.01 26.07
C ASP A 53 23.90 -28.87 25.64
N SER A 54 23.49 -27.64 25.42
CA SER A 54 22.29 -27.34 24.66
C SER A 54 22.77 -26.83 23.31
N ASP A 55 22.69 -27.70 22.30
CA ASP A 55 22.60 -27.32 20.89
C ASP A 55 21.37 -26.41 20.73
N ALA A 56 21.55 -25.13 21.02
CA ALA A 56 20.60 -24.09 20.67
C ALA A 56 20.93 -23.67 19.24
N ALA A 57 20.35 -24.36 18.27
CA ALA A 57 20.29 -23.85 16.90
C ALA A 57 19.64 -22.45 16.93
N ASP A 58 20.27 -21.52 16.22
CA ASP A 58 19.88 -20.11 16.09
C ASP A 58 18.36 -19.94 15.93
N TYR A 59 17.75 -19.21 16.88
CA TYR A 59 16.37 -18.74 16.77
C TYR A 59 16.26 -17.37 16.05
N ASP A 60 17.34 -16.94 15.38
CA ASP A 60 17.56 -15.54 14.99
C ASP A 60 16.91 -15.13 13.65
N ASP A 61 16.44 -16.07 12.82
CA ASP A 61 15.99 -15.75 11.45
C ASP A 61 14.47 -15.57 11.28
N PHE A 62 13.67 -15.75 12.32
CA PHE A 62 12.21 -15.64 12.19
C PHE A 62 11.71 -14.20 11.98
N LEU A 63 10.78 -14.04 11.03
CA LEU A 63 10.01 -12.82 10.88
C LEU A 63 9.02 -12.69 12.05
N GLU A 64 9.11 -11.58 12.77
CA GLU A 64 8.18 -11.20 13.83
C GLU A 64 6.92 -10.55 13.24
N SER A 65 7.11 -9.63 12.29
CA SER A 65 6.01 -8.91 11.66
C SER A 65 6.31 -8.48 10.23
N CYS A 66 5.24 -8.27 9.48
CA CYS A 66 5.22 -7.71 8.14
C CYS A 66 4.20 -6.57 8.13
N ALA A 67 4.55 -5.43 7.54
CA ALA A 67 3.67 -4.28 7.39
C ALA A 67 3.64 -3.84 5.93
N ILE A 68 2.44 -3.69 5.37
CA ILE A 68 2.22 -3.23 4.00
C ILE A 68 1.72 -1.79 4.04
N ASP A 69 2.41 -0.89 3.35
CA ASP A 69 2.06 0.52 3.24
C ASP A 69 2.19 1.02 1.80
N GLY A 70 1.57 2.15 1.47
CA GLY A 70 1.69 2.74 0.13
C GLY A 70 0.57 3.69 -0.26
N ASP A 71 0.52 3.98 -1.57
CA ASP A 71 -0.42 4.93 -2.15
C ASP A 71 -1.75 4.28 -2.59
N PHE A 72 -2.00 3.03 -2.20
CA PHE A 72 -3.20 2.29 -2.59
C PHE A 72 -4.44 2.77 -1.82
N PHE A 73 -5.60 2.31 -2.27
CA PHE A 73 -6.87 2.51 -1.58
C PHE A 73 -7.45 1.16 -1.16
N LEU A 74 -8.25 1.18 -0.11
CA LEU A 74 -9.11 0.08 0.26
C LEU A 74 -10.55 0.48 -0.06
N ASP A 75 -11.24 -0.37 -0.78
CA ASP A 75 -12.64 -0.20 -1.14
C ASP A 75 -13.49 -1.38 -0.68
N GLY A 76 -14.79 -1.16 -0.55
CA GLY A 76 -15.74 -2.16 -0.07
C GLY A 76 -16.06 -2.05 1.42
N ASP A 77 -16.49 -3.15 2.04
CA ASP A 77 -16.74 -3.17 3.49
C ASP A 77 -15.45 -2.86 4.26
N GLU A 78 -15.53 -1.91 5.19
CA GLU A 78 -14.36 -1.42 5.88
C GLU A 78 -13.71 -2.49 6.77
N ASN A 79 -14.52 -3.31 7.43
CA ASN A 79 -14.00 -4.33 8.34
C ASN A 79 -13.33 -5.46 7.56
N ASP A 80 -13.94 -5.89 6.45
CA ASP A 80 -13.36 -6.86 5.54
C ASP A 80 -12.10 -6.36 4.89
N ALA A 81 -12.06 -5.11 4.40
CA ALA A 81 -10.85 -4.58 3.79
C ALA A 81 -9.67 -4.49 4.77
N GLN A 82 -9.93 -4.15 6.03
CA GLN A 82 -8.90 -4.18 7.07
C GLN A 82 -8.48 -5.59 7.47
N ARG A 83 -9.42 -6.54 7.55
CA ARG A 83 -9.11 -7.95 7.81
C ARG A 83 -8.29 -8.54 6.68
N MET A 84 -8.64 -8.24 5.43
CA MET A 84 -7.90 -8.66 4.24
C MET A 84 -6.44 -8.20 4.31
N LEU A 85 -6.18 -6.91 4.58
CA LEU A 85 -4.81 -6.40 4.68
C LEU A 85 -4.01 -7.13 5.78
N ARG A 86 -4.59 -7.28 6.97
CA ARG A 86 -3.96 -8.00 8.10
C ARG A 86 -3.72 -9.48 7.78
N ASP A 87 -4.65 -10.13 7.11
CA ASP A 87 -4.50 -11.52 6.70
C ASP A 87 -3.38 -11.68 5.66
N ILE A 88 -3.23 -10.73 4.73
CA ILE A 88 -2.11 -10.73 3.78
C ILE A 88 -0.79 -10.64 4.57
N GLU A 89 -0.65 -9.65 5.44
CA GLU A 89 0.55 -9.46 6.28
C GLU A 89 0.87 -10.72 7.10
N ARG A 90 -0.14 -11.34 7.72
CA ARG A 90 0.01 -12.58 8.49
C ARG A 90 0.43 -13.75 7.61
N THR A 91 -0.18 -13.91 6.43
CA THR A 91 0.16 -14.97 5.48
C THR A 91 1.62 -14.86 5.05
N LEU A 92 2.13 -13.65 4.80
CA LEU A 92 3.53 -13.43 4.45
C LEU A 92 4.48 -13.87 5.57
N VAL A 93 4.20 -13.49 6.82
CA VAL A 93 5.00 -13.92 7.99
C VAL A 93 5.00 -15.44 8.14
N VAL A 94 3.82 -16.07 8.11
CA VAL A 94 3.68 -17.51 8.33
C VAL A 94 4.42 -18.32 7.26
N ARG A 95 4.31 -17.91 5.99
CA ARG A 95 4.97 -18.64 4.90
C ARG A 95 6.49 -18.52 4.97
N THR A 96 7.04 -17.34 5.23
CA THR A 96 8.49 -17.19 5.42
C THR A 96 9.00 -18.02 6.59
N ASN A 97 8.33 -17.95 7.74
CA ASN A 97 8.73 -18.72 8.91
C ASN A 97 8.61 -20.24 8.68
N THR A 98 7.65 -20.68 7.86
CA THR A 98 7.51 -22.09 7.47
C THR A 98 8.63 -22.53 6.53
N ALA A 99 8.96 -21.72 5.52
CA ALA A 99 10.07 -21.97 4.60
C ALA A 99 11.42 -22.02 5.33
N MET A 100 11.67 -21.07 6.24
CA MET A 100 12.88 -21.03 7.07
C MET A 100 13.00 -22.30 7.94
N ARG A 101 11.91 -22.74 8.58
CA ARG A 101 11.91 -24.00 9.36
C ARG A 101 12.22 -25.23 8.51
N ALA A 102 11.70 -25.29 7.30
CA ALA A 102 11.96 -26.40 6.39
C ALA A 102 13.44 -26.45 5.98
N LEU A 103 14.06 -25.30 5.75
CA LEU A 103 15.50 -25.20 5.43
C LEU A 103 16.37 -25.64 6.62
N THR A 104 16.08 -25.17 7.85
CA THR A 104 16.82 -25.59 9.05
C THR A 104 16.65 -27.08 9.37
N ALA A 105 15.48 -27.65 9.09
CA ALA A 105 15.23 -29.08 9.28
C ALA A 105 15.96 -29.95 8.25
N GLY A 106 16.10 -29.48 7.01
CA GLY A 106 16.84 -30.16 5.94
C GLY A 106 18.35 -30.23 6.22
N THR A 107 18.95 -29.13 6.66
CA THR A 107 20.39 -29.09 7.01
C THR A 107 20.74 -29.97 8.21
N ALA A 108 19.84 -30.09 9.19
CA ALA A 108 20.01 -31.00 10.34
C ALA A 108 19.88 -32.49 9.98
N MET A 109 19.27 -32.82 8.84
CA MET A 109 19.13 -34.20 8.36
C MET A 109 20.34 -34.61 7.50
N GLU A 110 20.90 -33.70 6.71
CA GLU A 110 22.14 -33.90 5.95
C GLU A 110 23.36 -34.05 6.88
N SER A 111 23.43 -33.27 7.97
CA SER A 111 24.52 -33.39 8.95
C SER A 111 24.51 -34.72 9.72
N ARG A 112 23.37 -35.41 9.80
CA ARG A 112 23.26 -36.76 10.40
C ARG A 112 23.59 -37.89 9.44
N ALA A 113 23.56 -37.64 8.13
CA ALA A 113 23.92 -38.64 7.13
C ALA A 113 25.45 -38.78 6.99
N ASP A 114 26.20 -37.68 7.19
CA ASP A 114 27.66 -37.67 7.06
C ASP A 114 28.39 -38.34 8.26
N ASP A 115 27.74 -38.44 9.42
CA ASP A 115 28.28 -39.11 10.62
C ASP A 115 28.21 -40.66 10.56
N THR A 116 27.80 -41.26 9.44
CA THR A 116 27.68 -42.72 9.29
C THR A 116 28.73 -43.39 8.39
N HIS A 117 29.82 -42.70 8.04
CA HIS A 117 30.95 -43.26 7.29
C HIS A 117 32.28 -43.15 8.02
N ASP A 118 32.37 -43.68 9.26
CA ASP A 118 33.65 -44.13 9.81
C ASP A 118 33.46 -45.22 10.89
N ALA A 119 33.39 -46.48 10.47
CA ALA A 119 33.72 -47.63 11.30
C ALA A 119 34.18 -48.79 10.41
N GLY A 120 35.45 -49.16 10.58
CA GLY A 120 36.22 -50.04 9.70
C GLY A 120 35.84 -51.52 9.67
N ALA A 121 36.51 -52.17 8.73
CA ALA A 121 36.45 -53.54 8.26
C ALA A 121 36.70 -54.65 9.31
N GLU A 122 36.26 -55.87 9.01
CA GLU A 122 37.12 -57.07 8.98
C GLU A 122 36.48 -58.27 8.25
N ASP A 123 37.35 -59.05 7.61
CA ASP A 123 37.21 -60.18 6.67
C ASP A 123 36.47 -61.44 7.18
N SER A 124 35.86 -62.21 6.25
CA SER A 124 36.25 -63.62 5.98
C SER A 124 35.45 -64.28 4.84
N HIS A 125 36.16 -65.10 4.06
CA HIS A 125 35.79 -65.92 2.89
C HIS A 125 34.67 -66.97 3.19
N ASP A 126 33.93 -67.61 2.26
CA ASP A 126 34.36 -68.34 1.05
C ASP A 126 33.15 -68.77 0.15
N HIS A 127 33.42 -68.93 -1.16
CA HIS A 127 32.85 -69.81 -2.21
C HIS A 127 31.35 -70.19 -2.29
N ASP A 128 30.66 -69.93 -3.41
CA ASP A 128 30.65 -70.81 -4.62
C ASP A 128 29.78 -70.27 -5.78
N ALA A 129 30.06 -70.77 -6.98
CA ALA A 129 29.65 -70.25 -8.30
C ALA A 129 28.25 -70.68 -8.82
N LEU A 130 27.65 -69.90 -9.75
CA LEU A 130 27.36 -70.30 -11.16
C LEU A 130 26.41 -69.35 -11.94
N SER A 131 26.83 -69.11 -13.19
CA SER A 131 26.12 -68.80 -14.47
C SER A 131 25.24 -67.55 -14.67
N ALA A 132 25.78 -66.64 -15.51
CA ALA A 132 25.25 -66.08 -16.76
C ALA A 132 23.72 -65.92 -16.96
N ASP A 133 23.28 -64.68 -17.20
CA ASP A 133 22.79 -64.16 -18.50
C ASP A 133 21.85 -62.96 -18.25
N GLU A 134 22.29 -61.72 -18.51
CA GLU A 134 21.42 -60.53 -18.41
C GLU A 134 21.73 -59.51 -19.51
N THR A 135 21.02 -59.60 -20.62
CA THR A 135 20.61 -58.43 -21.39
C THR A 135 19.13 -58.55 -21.76
N ALA A 136 18.30 -57.70 -21.14
CA ALA A 136 17.21 -56.94 -21.75
C ALA A 136 15.96 -56.82 -20.86
N ARG A 137 15.73 -55.57 -20.43
CA ARG A 137 14.44 -54.87 -20.39
C ARG A 137 13.27 -55.60 -19.68
N CYS A 138 13.05 -55.21 -18.44
CA CYS A 138 11.68 -55.03 -17.95
C CYS A 138 11.58 -53.73 -17.16
N SER A 139 10.50 -53.01 -17.45
CA SER A 139 10.06 -51.73 -16.94
C SER A 139 9.99 -51.69 -15.42
N GLU A 140 10.83 -50.86 -14.79
CA GLU A 140 10.61 -50.39 -13.44
C GLU A 140 9.50 -49.33 -13.45
N SER A 141 8.37 -49.71 -12.88
CA SER A 141 7.36 -48.80 -12.35
C SER A 141 7.96 -48.06 -11.16
N ARG A 142 8.69 -46.98 -11.44
CA ARG A 142 8.85 -45.90 -10.46
C ARG A 142 7.49 -45.23 -10.34
N VAL A 143 6.81 -45.53 -9.23
CA VAL A 143 5.84 -44.61 -8.67
C VAL A 143 6.65 -43.36 -8.32
N ASP A 144 6.65 -42.39 -9.24
CA ASP A 144 6.98 -41.00 -8.93
C ASP A 144 5.99 -40.57 -7.85
N GLY A 145 6.43 -40.68 -6.59
CA GLY A 145 5.83 -40.00 -5.49
C GLY A 145 6.02 -38.52 -5.75
N ASP A 146 4.98 -37.93 -6.30
CA ASP A 146 4.81 -36.50 -6.52
C ASP A 146 5.11 -35.75 -5.20
N VAL A 147 6.31 -35.17 -5.10
CA VAL A 147 6.66 -34.19 -4.06
C VAL A 147 6.47 -32.77 -4.59
N ASP A 148 5.46 -32.55 -5.45
CA ASP A 148 4.99 -31.22 -5.81
C ASP A 148 4.06 -30.69 -4.71
N GLY A 149 4.66 -30.32 -3.58
CA GLY A 149 3.92 -29.78 -2.44
C GLY A 149 4.75 -28.94 -1.47
N VAL A 150 5.99 -28.59 -1.81
CA VAL A 150 6.77 -27.66 -0.99
C VAL A 150 6.41 -26.23 -1.42
N ASP A 151 5.85 -25.49 -0.47
CA ASP A 151 5.48 -24.08 -0.54
C ASP A 151 6.69 -23.22 -0.98
N ARG A 152 6.93 -23.09 -2.30
CA ARG A 152 8.11 -22.38 -2.82
C ARG A 152 8.02 -20.90 -2.44
N MET A 153 9.08 -20.39 -1.81
CA MET A 153 9.30 -18.98 -1.52
C MET A 153 9.75 -18.21 -2.79
N ASP A 154 9.11 -18.51 -3.91
CA ASP A 154 9.31 -17.82 -5.18
C ASP A 154 8.19 -16.79 -5.42
N HIS A 155 8.38 -15.94 -6.44
CA HIS A 155 7.43 -14.87 -6.75
C HIS A 155 6.02 -15.37 -7.03
N ALA A 156 5.89 -16.47 -7.79
CA ALA A 156 4.61 -17.04 -8.17
C ALA A 156 3.86 -17.59 -6.95
N GLY A 157 4.56 -18.33 -6.09
CA GLY A 157 4.03 -18.85 -4.84
C GLY A 157 3.54 -17.72 -3.94
N VAL A 158 4.37 -16.72 -3.65
CA VAL A 158 4.00 -15.57 -2.80
C VAL A 158 2.78 -14.84 -3.36
N SER A 159 2.80 -14.52 -4.67
CA SER A 159 1.70 -13.85 -5.33
C SER A 159 0.39 -14.65 -5.27
N ALA A 160 0.45 -15.98 -5.44
CA ALA A 160 -0.73 -16.84 -5.37
C ALA A 160 -1.38 -16.82 -3.98
N ALA A 161 -0.59 -16.95 -2.90
CA ALA A 161 -1.15 -16.91 -1.55
C ALA A 161 -1.79 -15.55 -1.21
N ILE A 162 -1.20 -14.44 -1.68
CA ILE A 162 -1.82 -13.11 -1.52
C ILE A 162 -3.16 -13.07 -2.28
N ALA A 163 -3.20 -13.58 -3.51
CA ALA A 163 -4.43 -13.66 -4.29
C ALA A 163 -5.49 -14.53 -3.59
N ASP A 164 -5.10 -15.62 -2.96
CA ASP A 164 -5.99 -16.50 -2.20
C ASP A 164 -6.59 -15.80 -0.99
N VAL A 165 -5.79 -15.01 -0.27
CA VAL A 165 -6.31 -14.14 0.80
C VAL A 165 -7.33 -13.15 0.24
N MET A 166 -6.99 -12.43 -0.84
CA MET A 166 -7.92 -11.47 -1.45
C MET A 166 -9.24 -12.12 -1.89
N ARG A 167 -9.21 -13.35 -2.43
CA ARG A 167 -10.43 -14.08 -2.83
C ARG A 167 -11.35 -14.43 -1.65
N ARG A 168 -10.85 -14.50 -0.41
CA ARG A 168 -11.66 -14.72 0.79
C ARG A 168 -12.51 -13.50 1.19
N TYR A 169 -12.24 -12.33 0.59
CA TYR A 169 -12.93 -11.07 0.88
C TYR A 169 -13.55 -10.49 -0.40
N PRO A 170 -14.62 -11.11 -0.96
CA PRO A 170 -15.20 -10.68 -2.24
C PRO A 170 -15.76 -9.24 -2.23
N ASP A 171 -16.14 -8.76 -1.05
CA ASP A 171 -16.70 -7.43 -0.84
C ASP A 171 -15.64 -6.39 -0.45
N ALA A 172 -14.35 -6.72 -0.51
CA ALA A 172 -13.25 -5.80 -0.26
C ALA A 172 -12.22 -5.84 -1.39
N ARG A 173 -11.64 -4.68 -1.72
CA ARG A 173 -10.68 -4.56 -2.83
C ARG A 173 -9.53 -3.63 -2.47
N MET A 174 -8.31 -4.02 -2.83
CA MET A 174 -7.16 -3.12 -2.89
C MET A 174 -7.10 -2.46 -4.26
N VAL A 175 -7.35 -1.16 -4.32
CA VAL A 175 -7.38 -0.41 -5.58
C VAL A 175 -6.00 0.18 -5.87
N GLY A 176 -5.51 -0.09 -7.07
CA GLY A 176 -4.20 0.38 -7.55
C GLY A 176 -3.03 -0.53 -7.17
N MET A 177 -3.32 -1.73 -6.67
CA MET A 177 -2.32 -2.71 -6.24
C MET A 177 -2.72 -4.13 -6.62
N THR A 178 -1.74 -4.97 -7.01
CA THR A 178 -1.96 -6.38 -7.33
C THR A 178 -1.22 -7.31 -6.36
N PRO A 179 -1.64 -8.59 -6.24
CA PRO A 179 -0.88 -9.60 -5.52
C PRO A 179 0.59 -9.68 -5.94
N GLN A 180 0.86 -9.57 -7.25
CA GLN A 180 2.20 -9.58 -7.82
C GLN A 180 3.03 -8.38 -7.34
N GLY A 181 2.41 -7.19 -7.27
CA GLY A 181 3.10 -5.99 -6.80
C GLY A 181 3.51 -6.08 -5.33
N ILE A 182 2.64 -6.62 -4.48
CA ILE A 182 2.93 -6.88 -3.07
C ILE A 182 4.02 -7.94 -2.94
N ALA A 183 3.91 -9.05 -3.69
CA ALA A 183 4.91 -10.12 -3.70
C ALA A 183 6.31 -9.60 -4.10
N THR A 184 6.41 -8.75 -5.13
CA THR A 184 7.67 -8.14 -5.55
C THR A 184 8.27 -7.28 -4.44
N ALA A 185 7.48 -6.40 -3.82
CA ALA A 185 7.97 -5.57 -2.72
C ALA A 185 8.39 -6.41 -1.50
N PHE A 186 7.62 -7.45 -1.17
CA PHE A 186 7.96 -8.36 -0.08
C PHE A 186 9.25 -9.13 -0.34
N LEU A 187 9.41 -9.75 -1.52
CA LEU A 187 10.63 -10.51 -1.84
C LEU A 187 11.87 -9.62 -1.91
N ARG A 188 11.73 -8.35 -2.32
CA ARG A 188 12.81 -7.35 -2.20
C ARG A 188 13.18 -7.10 -0.72
N ALA A 189 12.18 -6.98 0.15
CA ALA A 189 12.42 -6.83 1.59
C ALA A 189 13.15 -8.06 2.17
N VAL A 190 12.77 -9.26 1.74
CA VAL A 190 13.40 -10.52 2.17
C VAL A 190 14.83 -10.65 1.63
N ALA A 191 15.08 -10.33 0.36
CA ALA A 191 16.42 -10.39 -0.22
C ALA A 191 17.40 -9.42 0.45
N ASP A 192 16.92 -8.24 0.87
CA ASP A 192 17.70 -7.30 1.68
C ASP A 192 18.05 -7.87 3.08
N MET A 193 17.40 -8.94 3.55
CA MET A 193 17.78 -9.66 4.78
C MET A 193 18.97 -10.61 4.60
N GLU A 194 19.21 -11.14 3.40
CA GLU A 194 20.14 -12.26 3.18
C GLU A 194 21.59 -11.80 2.90
N SER A 195 21.88 -10.49 2.77
CA SER A 195 23.26 -9.95 2.65
C SER A 195 23.33 -8.42 2.87
N PRO A 196 24.34 -7.88 3.61
CA PRO A 196 24.64 -6.44 3.58
C PRO A 196 25.25 -5.94 2.25
N VAL A 197 25.53 -6.83 1.28
CA VAL A 197 26.12 -6.48 -0.02
C VAL A 197 25.56 -7.38 -1.12
N GLN A 198 24.44 -7.00 -1.75
CA GLN A 198 24.20 -7.05 -3.20
C GLN A 198 22.78 -6.62 -3.57
N ALA A 199 22.52 -5.32 -3.51
CA ALA A 199 21.52 -4.73 -4.39
C ALA A 199 22.09 -4.79 -5.82
N LEU A 200 21.63 -5.74 -6.64
CA LEU A 200 21.58 -5.72 -8.11
C LEU A 200 21.60 -7.16 -8.65
N ARG A 201 20.42 -7.67 -9.01
CA ARG A 201 20.08 -8.29 -10.31
C ARG A 201 18.88 -9.20 -10.13
N THR A 202 17.71 -8.66 -10.44
CA THR A 202 16.62 -9.48 -10.97
C THR A 202 16.09 -8.70 -12.16
N GLU A 203 16.26 -9.29 -13.35
CA GLU A 203 15.78 -8.71 -14.59
C GLU A 203 14.29 -8.44 -14.46
N SER A 204 13.90 -7.19 -14.70
CA SER A 204 12.50 -6.85 -14.90
C SER A 204 12.01 -7.63 -16.11
N VAL A 205 11.15 -8.62 -15.90
CA VAL A 205 10.28 -9.10 -16.96
C VAL A 205 9.34 -7.94 -17.29
N ILE A 206 9.76 -7.11 -18.24
CA ILE A 206 8.92 -6.09 -18.85
C ILE A 206 7.98 -6.88 -19.76
N GLU A 207 6.81 -7.24 -19.24
CA GLU A 207 5.71 -7.57 -20.13
C GLU A 207 5.45 -6.35 -21.00
N PRO A 208 5.45 -6.48 -22.34
CA PRO A 208 5.18 -5.37 -23.21
C PRO A 208 3.78 -4.83 -22.88
N PRO A 209 3.59 -3.50 -22.85
CA PRO A 209 2.27 -2.94 -22.63
C PRO A 209 1.33 -3.49 -23.71
N ASP A 210 0.26 -4.14 -23.29
CA ASP A 210 -0.80 -4.58 -24.18
C ASP A 210 -1.32 -3.36 -24.96
N ARG A 211 -0.91 -3.28 -26.23
CA ARG A 211 -1.25 -2.18 -27.14
C ARG A 211 -2.70 -2.23 -27.60
N ASN A 212 -3.47 -3.21 -27.12
CA ASN A 212 -4.88 -3.41 -27.47
C ASN A 212 -5.84 -3.21 -26.31
N ARG A 213 -5.48 -2.39 -25.30
CA ARG A 213 -6.47 -1.89 -24.36
C ARG A 213 -7.27 -0.76 -24.99
N THR A 214 -8.30 -1.19 -25.72
CA THR A 214 -9.40 -0.41 -26.27
C THR A 214 -9.82 0.71 -25.31
N ARG A 215 -9.83 1.95 -25.81
CA ARG A 215 -10.58 3.05 -25.19
C ARG A 215 -12.02 2.59 -24.95
N SER A 216 -12.58 2.96 -23.80
CA SER A 216 -13.95 2.69 -23.33
C SER A 216 -14.06 1.56 -22.30
N TYR A 217 -14.02 1.95 -21.03
CA TYR A 217 -15.00 1.49 -20.04
C TYR A 217 -15.61 2.76 -19.46
N CYS A 218 -16.53 3.38 -20.20
CA CYS A 218 -17.37 4.44 -19.66
C CYS A 218 -18.76 3.83 -19.58
N GLY A 219 -19.20 3.49 -18.37
CA GLY A 219 -20.57 3.00 -18.15
C GLY A 219 -21.57 4.16 -18.04
N LEU A 220 -21.12 5.28 -17.49
CA LEU A 220 -21.97 6.44 -17.22
C LEU A 220 -21.94 7.46 -18.36
N THR A 221 -23.12 7.90 -18.81
CA THR A 221 -23.26 9.06 -19.70
C THR A 221 -23.24 10.36 -18.89
N ALA A 222 -22.97 11.50 -19.54
CA ALA A 222 -23.05 12.80 -18.88
C ALA A 222 -24.48 13.09 -18.35
N GLU A 223 -25.50 12.63 -19.08
CA GLU A 223 -26.90 12.72 -18.68
C GLU A 223 -27.19 11.92 -17.40
N GLU A 224 -26.71 10.68 -17.32
CA GLU A 224 -26.87 9.87 -16.11
C GLU A 224 -26.15 10.50 -14.90
N CYS A 225 -24.94 11.04 -15.10
CA CYS A 225 -24.25 11.78 -14.05
C CYS A 225 -25.07 12.98 -13.57
N ALA A 226 -25.58 13.80 -14.50
CA ALA A 226 -26.39 14.97 -14.18
C ALA A 226 -27.66 14.59 -13.40
N ASP A 227 -28.35 13.51 -13.80
CA ASP A 227 -29.58 13.07 -13.12
C ASP A 227 -29.32 12.53 -11.72
N ARG A 228 -28.23 11.77 -11.53
CA ARG A 228 -27.81 11.34 -10.18
C ARG A 228 -27.45 12.52 -9.29
N TRP A 229 -26.79 13.55 -9.83
CA TRP A 229 -26.47 14.77 -9.09
C TRP A 229 -27.71 15.57 -8.69
N LYS A 230 -28.68 15.72 -9.60
CA LYS A 230 -29.98 16.32 -9.29
C LYS A 230 -30.69 15.53 -8.17
N ALA A 231 -30.79 14.21 -8.31
CA ALA A 231 -31.45 13.35 -7.33
C ALA A 231 -30.76 13.35 -5.96
N LEU A 232 -29.44 13.58 -5.91
CA LEU A 232 -28.68 13.68 -4.67
C LEU A 232 -29.10 14.90 -3.82
N HIS A 233 -29.55 15.99 -4.45
CA HIS A 233 -29.92 17.25 -3.80
C HIS A 233 -28.92 17.69 -2.72
N ALA A 234 -27.62 17.59 -3.03
CA ALA A 234 -26.58 17.85 -2.04
C ALA A 234 -26.59 19.31 -1.56
N ARG A 235 -26.50 19.50 -0.24
CA ARG A 235 -26.29 20.81 0.34
C ARG A 235 -24.90 21.33 0.01
N VAL A 236 -24.80 22.49 -0.63
CA VAL A 236 -23.53 23.16 -0.91
C VAL A 236 -23.11 24.04 0.27
N VAL A 237 -21.92 23.80 0.81
CA VAL A 237 -21.33 24.56 1.93
C VAL A 237 -20.00 25.17 1.48
N HIS A 238 -19.84 26.48 1.68
CA HIS A 238 -18.53 27.12 1.68
C HIS A 238 -18.11 27.30 3.13
N ASP A 239 -17.12 26.55 3.58
CA ASP A 239 -16.68 26.56 4.98
C ASP A 239 -15.57 27.58 5.21
N GLU A 240 -15.39 27.99 6.46
CA GLU A 240 -14.28 28.83 6.88
C GLU A 240 -12.94 28.05 6.82
N PRO A 241 -11.80 28.74 6.70
CA PRO A 241 -10.49 28.11 6.85
C PRO A 241 -10.36 27.49 8.25
N ARG A 242 -9.99 26.21 8.32
CA ARG A 242 -9.81 25.47 9.58
C ARG A 242 -8.44 24.84 9.68
N MET A 243 -8.05 24.47 10.91
CA MET A 243 -6.75 23.82 11.15
C MET A 243 -6.69 22.43 10.48
N PRO A 244 -5.51 21.96 10.04
CA PRO A 244 -5.37 20.70 9.33
C PRO A 244 -5.98 19.49 10.06
N GLU A 245 -5.83 19.40 11.38
CA GLU A 245 -6.38 18.33 12.22
C GLU A 245 -7.91 18.36 12.26
N GLU A 246 -8.47 19.57 12.37
CA GLU A 246 -9.91 19.80 12.36
C GLU A 246 -10.52 19.41 11.01
N GLN A 247 -9.84 19.70 9.90
CA GLN A 247 -10.27 19.27 8.57
C GLN A 247 -10.37 17.75 8.47
N MET A 248 -9.39 17.02 9.00
CA MET A 248 -9.42 15.56 9.00
C MET A 248 -10.56 15.02 9.88
N ALA A 249 -10.81 15.66 11.02
CA ALA A 249 -11.88 15.27 11.93
C ALA A 249 -13.28 15.50 11.31
N ILE A 250 -13.49 16.65 10.66
CA ILE A 250 -14.75 16.98 9.98
C ILE A 250 -15.04 15.99 8.86
N ASP A 251 -14.04 15.66 8.03
CA ASP A 251 -14.22 14.71 6.93
C ASP A 251 -14.76 13.36 7.44
N VAL A 252 -14.24 12.87 8.57
CA VAL A 252 -14.72 11.62 9.19
C VAL A 252 -16.09 11.81 9.83
N ALA A 253 -16.29 12.89 10.58
CA ALA A 253 -17.52 13.13 11.32
C ALA A 253 -18.73 13.27 10.37
N TRP A 254 -18.60 14.08 9.32
CA TRP A 254 -19.70 14.34 8.39
C TRP A 254 -20.00 13.13 7.52
N ALA A 255 -18.98 12.38 7.08
CA ALA A 255 -19.20 11.12 6.37
C ALA A 255 -19.94 10.11 7.24
N ARG A 256 -19.61 10.00 8.54
CA ARG A 256 -20.33 9.14 9.49
C ARG A 256 -21.76 9.58 9.73
N GLN A 257 -22.02 10.88 9.83
CA GLN A 257 -23.38 11.42 9.98
C GLN A 257 -24.23 11.12 8.74
N VAL A 258 -23.69 11.27 7.52
CA VAL A 258 -24.39 10.86 6.30
C VAL A 258 -24.62 9.34 6.31
N ALA A 259 -23.64 8.55 6.74
CA ALA A 259 -23.76 7.10 6.80
C ALA A 259 -24.85 6.61 7.78
N ALA A 260 -25.10 7.37 8.84
CA ALA A 260 -26.16 7.14 9.80
C ALA A 260 -27.51 7.77 9.41
N GLY A 261 -27.57 8.55 8.33
CA GLY A 261 -28.77 9.30 7.94
C GLY A 261 -29.06 10.54 8.80
N GLU A 262 -28.10 10.97 9.63
CA GLU A 262 -28.21 12.12 10.53
C GLU A 262 -27.88 13.46 9.85
N ARG A 263 -27.24 13.40 8.67
CA ARG A 263 -26.86 14.56 7.86
C ARG A 263 -27.26 14.34 6.42
N GLU A 264 -27.80 15.39 5.80
CA GLU A 264 -28.09 15.43 4.37
C GLU A 264 -26.81 15.32 3.53
N PRO A 265 -26.88 14.76 2.31
CA PRO A 265 -25.76 14.76 1.38
C PRO A 265 -25.18 16.17 1.26
N THR A 266 -23.87 16.33 1.33
CA THR A 266 -23.23 17.64 1.44
C THR A 266 -22.01 17.73 0.51
N LEU A 267 -21.93 18.79 -0.28
CA LEU A 267 -20.74 19.19 -1.03
C LEU A 267 -20.11 20.41 -0.33
N ARG A 268 -18.97 20.19 0.32
CA ARG A 268 -18.26 21.19 1.11
C ARG A 268 -17.01 21.66 0.36
N ILE A 269 -16.94 22.94 0.01
CA ILE A 269 -15.70 23.60 -0.45
C ILE A 269 -15.09 24.28 0.77
N TRP A 270 -13.81 24.00 1.05
CA TRP A 270 -13.17 24.42 2.31
C TRP A 270 -11.69 24.74 2.12
N GLU A 271 -11.09 25.41 3.11
CA GLU A 271 -9.72 25.93 3.03
C GLU A 271 -8.84 25.56 4.24
N TRP A 272 -7.53 25.68 4.07
CA TRP A 272 -6.53 25.37 5.10
C TRP A 272 -6.12 26.63 5.85
N ALA A 273 -6.23 26.62 7.18
CA ALA A 273 -5.77 27.73 8.02
C ALA A 273 -4.26 27.71 8.30
N ALA A 274 -3.59 26.57 8.09
CA ALA A 274 -2.16 26.41 8.33
C ALA A 274 -1.50 25.47 7.30
N PRO A 275 -0.18 25.57 7.09
CA PRO A 275 0.57 24.65 6.23
C PRO A 275 0.50 23.21 6.74
N ALA A 276 0.35 22.25 5.83
CA ALA A 276 0.19 20.85 6.17
C ALA A 276 0.88 19.89 5.20
N VAL A 277 1.35 18.78 5.76
CA VAL A 277 1.67 17.56 5.03
C VAL A 277 0.59 16.54 5.37
N VAL A 278 -0.16 16.09 4.35
CA VAL A 278 -1.28 15.17 4.51
C VAL A 278 -0.89 13.82 3.95
N ILE A 279 -0.63 12.84 4.82
CA ILE A 279 -0.34 11.46 4.41
C ILE A 279 -1.64 10.64 4.27
N GLY A 280 -1.66 9.72 3.32
CA GLY A 280 -2.76 8.78 3.12
C GLY A 280 -2.90 7.81 4.28
N ARG A 281 -4.08 7.20 4.44
CA ARG A 281 -4.41 6.27 5.52
C ARG A 281 -3.39 5.13 5.67
N PHE A 282 -2.92 4.59 4.55
CA PHE A 282 -2.02 3.43 4.50
C PHE A 282 -0.56 3.81 4.21
N GLN A 283 -0.20 5.08 4.30
CA GLN A 283 1.19 5.51 4.06
C GLN A 283 2.01 5.47 5.35
N SER A 284 3.27 5.06 5.26
CA SER A 284 4.20 5.21 6.38
C SER A 284 4.67 6.67 6.52
N LEU A 285 4.57 7.23 7.73
CA LEU A 285 4.99 8.61 8.01
C LEU A 285 6.49 8.78 7.80
N GLU A 286 7.28 7.90 8.41
CA GLU A 286 8.75 7.90 8.34
C GLU A 286 9.27 7.79 6.90
N HIS A 287 8.56 7.08 6.02
CA HIS A 287 8.98 6.87 4.64
C HIS A 287 8.53 7.97 3.68
N GLU A 288 7.47 8.70 4.01
CA GLU A 288 6.90 9.70 3.12
C GLU A 288 7.27 11.14 3.51
N VAL A 289 7.65 11.39 4.76
CA VAL A 289 7.86 12.74 5.29
C VAL A 289 9.17 12.86 6.05
N ASP A 290 9.92 13.91 5.78
CA ASP A 290 10.95 14.37 6.69
C ASP A 290 10.30 15.17 7.83
N ALA A 291 9.98 14.47 8.91
CA ALA A 291 9.25 15.06 10.04
C ALA A 291 9.99 16.23 10.71
N ARG A 292 11.33 16.26 10.63
CA ARG A 292 12.12 17.37 11.14
C ARG A 292 11.99 18.57 10.22
N ALA A 293 12.22 18.39 8.92
CA ALA A 293 12.07 19.48 7.95
C ALA A 293 10.64 20.04 7.91
N ALA A 294 9.63 19.19 8.06
CA ALA A 294 8.24 19.60 8.20
C ALA A 294 8.04 20.50 9.43
N ARG A 295 8.52 20.06 10.60
CA ARG A 295 8.41 20.83 11.85
C ARG A 295 9.15 22.15 11.78
N ASP A 296 10.38 22.15 11.29
CA ASP A 296 11.22 23.35 11.14
C ASP A 296 10.60 24.34 10.14
N GLY A 297 9.85 23.84 9.15
CA GLY A 297 9.07 24.64 8.20
C GLY A 297 7.68 25.06 8.68
N GLY A 298 7.27 24.72 9.90
CA GLY A 298 5.96 25.05 10.46
C GLY A 298 4.79 24.24 9.88
N PHE A 299 5.06 23.07 9.30
CA PHE A 299 4.03 22.20 8.74
C PHE A 299 3.41 21.30 9.80
N HIS A 300 2.08 21.25 9.80
CA HIS A 300 1.31 20.24 10.50
C HIS A 300 1.39 18.92 9.73
N ILE A 301 1.64 17.81 10.41
CA ILE A 301 1.61 16.50 9.76
C ILE A 301 0.33 15.80 10.18
N VAL A 302 -0.56 15.57 9.22
CA VAL A 302 -1.87 14.96 9.47
C VAL A 302 -2.08 13.74 8.58
N ARG A 303 -2.86 12.77 9.07
CA ARG A 303 -3.24 11.58 8.32
C ARG A 303 -4.71 11.64 7.97
N ARG A 304 -5.02 11.57 6.67
CA ARG A 304 -6.42 11.54 6.22
C ARG A 304 -7.00 10.13 6.33
N CYS A 305 -8.33 10.09 6.37
CA CYS A 305 -9.06 8.84 6.55
C CYS A 305 -9.19 8.01 5.24
N THR A 306 -8.76 8.55 4.10
CA THR A 306 -8.76 7.92 2.77
C THR A 306 -7.36 7.44 2.37
N GLY A 307 -7.28 6.53 1.38
CA GLY A 307 -6.00 6.08 0.82
C GLY A 307 -5.31 7.14 -0.06
N GLY A 308 -4.31 6.71 -0.85
CA GLY A 308 -3.59 7.58 -1.80
C GLY A 308 -2.28 8.17 -1.26
N GLY A 309 -1.61 8.97 -2.11
CA GLY A 309 -0.28 9.52 -1.81
C GLY A 309 -0.25 10.72 -0.86
N ALA A 310 0.95 11.15 -0.46
CA ALA A 310 1.15 12.30 0.40
C ALA A 310 0.89 13.62 -0.36
N MET A 311 0.35 14.61 0.34
CA MET A 311 0.09 15.95 -0.19
C MET A 311 0.84 17.00 0.63
N PHE A 312 1.25 18.06 -0.04
CA PHE A 312 1.89 19.23 0.55
C PHE A 312 1.00 20.44 0.30
N ILE A 313 0.61 21.13 1.37
CA ILE A 313 -0.40 22.19 1.33
C ILE A 313 0.12 23.42 2.09
N GLU A 314 -0.10 24.59 1.52
CA GLU A 314 0.02 25.88 2.20
C GLU A 314 -1.30 26.64 2.02
N PRO A 315 -1.71 27.47 3.00
CA PRO A 315 -2.90 28.30 2.85
C PRO A 315 -2.86 29.11 1.54
N GLY A 316 -3.95 29.07 0.79
CA GLY A 316 -4.08 29.75 -0.50
C GLY A 316 -3.43 29.05 -1.71
N ASN A 317 -2.63 27.99 -1.53
CA ASN A 317 -2.01 27.28 -2.65
C ASN A 317 -2.87 26.11 -3.21
N ALA A 318 -3.99 25.81 -2.54
CA ALA A 318 -4.90 24.75 -2.92
C ALA A 318 -6.36 25.19 -2.90
N ILE A 319 -7.15 24.49 -3.71
CA ILE A 319 -8.61 24.48 -3.65
C ILE A 319 -9.02 23.05 -3.28
N THR A 320 -9.78 22.93 -2.20
CA THR A 320 -10.19 21.63 -1.64
C THR A 320 -11.69 21.55 -1.54
N TYR A 321 -12.23 20.38 -1.88
CA TYR A 321 -13.63 20.07 -1.65
C TYR A 321 -13.80 18.63 -1.16
N SER A 322 -14.85 18.41 -0.39
CA SER A 322 -15.30 17.08 0.06
C SER A 322 -16.79 16.92 -0.26
N LEU A 323 -17.15 15.81 -0.89
CA LEU A 323 -18.49 15.32 -1.08
C LEU A 323 -18.74 14.19 -0.08
N TYR A 324 -19.82 14.35 0.70
CA TYR A 324 -20.36 13.32 1.60
C TYR A 324 -21.72 12.91 1.04
N ALA A 325 -21.79 11.73 0.42
CA ALA A 325 -23.00 11.25 -0.24
C ALA A 325 -23.40 9.85 0.27
N PRO A 326 -24.68 9.48 0.29
CA PRO A 326 -25.12 8.12 0.57
C PRO A 326 -24.51 7.10 -0.40
N LEU A 327 -24.34 5.83 0.01
CA LEU A 327 -23.79 4.80 -0.89
C LEU A 327 -24.65 4.58 -2.14
N GLU A 328 -25.96 4.84 -2.05
CA GLU A 328 -26.90 4.81 -3.18
C GLU A 328 -26.42 5.66 -4.37
N PHE A 329 -25.78 6.80 -4.10
CA PHE A 329 -25.28 7.71 -5.14
C PHE A 329 -24.29 7.02 -6.10
N VAL A 330 -23.46 6.12 -5.56
CA VAL A 330 -22.45 5.37 -6.30
C VAL A 330 -22.83 3.90 -6.48
N HIS A 331 -24.12 3.57 -6.34
CA HIS A 331 -24.59 2.19 -6.51
C HIS A 331 -24.53 1.76 -7.97
N GLY A 332 -24.23 0.47 -8.17
CA GLY A 332 -24.29 -0.21 -9.48
C GLY A 332 -23.18 0.17 -10.47
N ILE A 333 -22.17 0.94 -10.05
CA ILE A 333 -21.10 1.42 -10.93
C ILE A 333 -19.73 0.95 -10.46
N SER A 334 -18.76 0.99 -11.38
CA SER A 334 -17.36 0.69 -11.07
C SER A 334 -16.76 1.74 -10.12
N ILE A 335 -15.63 1.42 -9.51
CA ILE A 335 -14.89 2.37 -8.67
C ILE A 335 -14.41 3.54 -9.54
N GLU A 336 -13.87 3.25 -10.71
CA GLU A 336 -13.42 4.25 -11.68
C GLU A 336 -14.56 5.21 -12.06
N ASP A 337 -15.76 4.68 -12.32
CA ASP A 337 -16.94 5.48 -12.61
C ASP A 337 -17.42 6.27 -11.38
N SER A 338 -17.25 5.74 -10.16
CA SER A 338 -17.61 6.48 -8.95
C SER A 338 -16.73 7.70 -8.72
N TYR A 339 -15.44 7.67 -9.09
CA TYR A 339 -14.61 8.88 -9.10
C TYR A 339 -15.11 9.89 -10.13
N ARG A 340 -15.41 9.45 -11.35
CA ARG A 340 -15.90 10.31 -12.43
C ARG A 340 -17.24 10.95 -12.12
N LEU A 341 -18.17 10.18 -11.54
CA LEU A 341 -19.47 10.68 -11.10
C LEU A 341 -19.30 11.79 -10.06
N CYS A 342 -18.49 11.55 -9.02
CA CYS A 342 -18.24 12.53 -7.96
C CYS A 342 -17.54 13.81 -8.47
N ASP A 343 -16.69 13.70 -9.49
CA ASP A 343 -15.96 14.82 -10.09
C ASP A 343 -16.68 15.48 -11.29
N HIS A 344 -17.83 14.96 -11.71
CA HIS A 344 -18.51 15.40 -12.94
C HIS A 344 -18.78 16.91 -12.95
N TRP A 345 -19.38 17.43 -11.88
CA TRP A 345 -19.67 18.85 -11.72
C TRP A 345 -18.41 19.74 -11.77
N LEU A 346 -17.29 19.23 -11.26
CA LEU A 346 -16.02 19.94 -11.22
C LEU A 346 -15.45 20.05 -12.64
N VAL A 347 -15.48 18.96 -13.40
CA VAL A 347 -15.02 18.93 -14.79
C VAL A 347 -15.80 19.95 -15.62
N GLU A 348 -17.13 19.95 -15.52
CA GLU A 348 -17.98 20.92 -16.23
C GLU A 348 -17.68 22.37 -15.80
N ALA A 349 -17.46 22.60 -14.50
CA ALA A 349 -17.14 23.92 -13.98
C ALA A 349 -15.82 24.45 -14.54
N LEU A 350 -14.78 23.61 -14.56
CA LEU A 350 -13.46 23.98 -15.05
C LEU A 350 -13.38 24.10 -16.57
N ASP A 351 -14.14 23.28 -17.31
CA ASP A 351 -14.31 23.42 -18.76
C ASP A 351 -14.94 24.78 -19.10
N GLY A 352 -15.94 25.21 -18.33
CA GLY A 352 -16.51 26.56 -18.41
C GLY A 352 -15.53 27.71 -18.12
N LEU A 353 -14.37 27.42 -17.51
CA LEU A 353 -13.26 28.36 -17.30
C LEU A 353 -12.18 28.26 -18.39
N GLY A 354 -12.39 27.47 -19.44
CA GLY A 354 -11.46 27.30 -20.57
C GLY A 354 -10.37 26.25 -20.35
N LEU A 355 -10.52 25.37 -19.36
CA LEU A 355 -9.60 24.25 -19.12
C LEU A 355 -10.12 22.97 -19.74
N ASP A 356 -9.34 22.30 -20.60
CA ASP A 356 -9.68 21.00 -21.14
C ASP A 356 -9.36 19.93 -20.09
N VAL A 357 -10.33 19.67 -19.19
CA VAL A 357 -10.16 18.81 -18.03
C VAL A 357 -10.42 17.35 -18.37
N ARG A 358 -9.50 16.48 -17.93
CA ARG A 358 -9.50 15.05 -18.22
C ARG A 358 -9.10 14.24 -17.00
N PHE A 359 -9.68 13.05 -16.87
CA PHE A 359 -9.23 12.07 -15.88
C PHE A 359 -8.00 11.32 -16.38
N SER A 360 -6.98 11.20 -15.53
CA SER A 360 -5.78 10.42 -15.79
C SER A 360 -5.63 9.32 -14.72
N GLY A 361 -5.56 8.07 -15.15
CA GLY A 361 -5.61 6.94 -14.22
C GLY A 361 -6.93 6.91 -13.44
N LEU A 362 -6.86 6.48 -12.17
CA LEU A 362 -8.04 6.32 -11.31
C LEU A 362 -8.56 7.65 -10.77
N ASN A 363 -7.67 8.51 -10.29
CA ASN A 363 -8.02 9.59 -9.39
C ASN A 363 -7.29 10.91 -9.68
N ASP A 364 -6.53 11.03 -10.78
CA ASP A 364 -5.88 12.28 -11.13
C ASP A 364 -6.77 13.10 -12.06
N ILE A 365 -6.85 14.41 -11.77
CA ILE A 365 -7.51 15.40 -12.61
C ILE A 365 -6.39 16.20 -13.29
N ALA A 366 -6.42 16.23 -14.62
CA ALA A 366 -5.40 16.86 -15.44
C ALA A 366 -6.03 17.75 -16.51
N THR A 367 -5.22 18.65 -17.06
CA THR A 367 -5.59 19.53 -18.17
C THR A 367 -4.63 19.35 -19.33
N GLN A 368 -4.81 20.12 -20.41
CA GLN A 368 -3.85 20.23 -21.51
C GLN A 368 -2.44 20.66 -21.06
N TYR A 369 -2.29 21.26 -19.87
CA TYR A 369 -1.02 21.75 -19.33
C TYR A 369 -0.37 20.80 -18.32
N GLY A 370 -1.12 19.83 -17.80
CA GLY A 370 -0.61 18.81 -16.88
C GLY A 370 -1.55 18.49 -15.74
N LYS A 371 -1.03 17.81 -14.70
CA LYS A 371 -1.82 17.43 -13.53
C LYS A 371 -2.25 18.69 -12.75
N LEU A 372 -3.55 18.80 -12.51
CA LEU A 372 -4.17 19.88 -11.74
C LEU A 372 -4.42 19.46 -10.30
N GLY A 373 -4.77 18.20 -10.05
CA GLY A 373 -5.05 17.72 -8.72
C GLY A 373 -5.32 16.22 -8.65
N GLY A 374 -5.85 15.78 -7.52
CA GLY A 374 -6.22 14.38 -7.34
C GLY A 374 -7.31 14.21 -6.30
N ALA A 375 -8.08 13.15 -6.51
CA ALA A 375 -9.17 12.72 -5.66
C ALA A 375 -8.75 11.56 -4.75
N ALA A 376 -9.49 11.35 -3.67
CA ALA A 376 -9.45 10.14 -2.89
C ALA A 376 -10.84 9.83 -2.32
N GLN A 377 -11.20 8.55 -2.30
CA GLN A 377 -12.47 8.08 -1.79
C GLN A 377 -12.32 7.16 -0.57
N ARG A 378 -13.37 7.12 0.24
CA ARG A 378 -13.61 6.08 1.24
C ARG A 378 -15.10 5.82 1.38
N ARG A 379 -15.48 4.54 1.45
CA ARG A 379 -16.83 4.10 1.81
C ARG A 379 -16.92 3.86 3.31
N PHE A 380 -18.05 4.25 3.89
CA PHE A 380 -18.43 4.07 5.28
C PHE A 380 -19.66 3.18 5.29
N ALA A 381 -19.59 2.07 6.02
CA ALA A 381 -20.69 1.13 6.12
C ALA A 381 -21.95 1.81 6.71
N PRO A 382 -23.15 1.33 6.33
CA PRO A 382 -24.39 1.65 7.01
C PRO A 382 -24.26 1.55 8.54
N ARG A 383 -24.83 2.52 9.25
CA ARG A 383 -24.84 2.56 10.71
C ARG A 383 -26.23 2.95 11.20
N ASP A 384 -26.71 2.31 12.26
CA ASP A 384 -27.99 2.66 12.90
C ASP A 384 -29.19 2.68 11.93
N GLY A 385 -29.16 1.79 10.92
CA GLY A 385 -30.17 1.71 9.86
C GLY A 385 -30.04 2.74 8.74
N GLY A 386 -29.02 3.60 8.78
CA GLY A 386 -28.72 4.60 7.76
C GLY A 386 -28.18 4.03 6.45
N PRO A 387 -27.99 4.88 5.42
CA PRO A 387 -27.70 4.44 4.06
C PRO A 387 -26.22 4.09 3.81
N GLY A 388 -25.34 4.27 4.79
CA GLY A 388 -23.89 4.30 4.55
C GLY A 388 -23.48 5.56 3.79
N ALA A 389 -22.17 5.78 3.60
CA ALA A 389 -21.69 6.95 2.86
C ALA A 389 -20.46 6.68 2.01
N VAL A 390 -20.33 7.44 0.93
CA VAL A 390 -19.07 7.69 0.25
C VAL A 390 -18.58 9.08 0.62
N LEU A 391 -17.33 9.15 1.11
CA LEU A 391 -16.54 10.37 1.16
C LEU A 391 -15.69 10.42 -0.11
N HIS A 392 -15.86 11.45 -0.92
CA HIS A 392 -14.97 11.79 -2.03
C HIS A 392 -14.40 13.16 -1.79
N HIS A 393 -13.08 13.30 -1.72
CA HIS A 393 -12.45 14.61 -1.58
C HIS A 393 -11.38 14.83 -2.62
N VAL A 394 -11.17 16.09 -2.98
CA VAL A 394 -10.24 16.49 -4.02
C VAL A 394 -9.42 17.66 -3.53
N THR A 395 -8.14 17.62 -3.89
CA THR A 395 -7.24 18.75 -3.79
C THR A 395 -6.77 19.14 -5.19
N LEU A 396 -7.07 20.37 -5.59
CA LEU A 396 -6.57 21.00 -6.80
C LEU A 396 -5.47 21.99 -6.43
N ALA A 397 -4.34 21.91 -7.12
CA ALA A 397 -3.26 22.85 -6.93
C ALA A 397 -3.61 24.20 -7.59
N TYR A 398 -3.67 25.24 -6.77
CA TYR A 398 -3.80 26.62 -7.22
C TYR A 398 -2.44 27.33 -7.36
N ASP A 399 -1.46 26.93 -6.55
CA ASP A 399 -0.04 27.33 -6.62
C ASP A 399 0.84 26.24 -5.96
N ILE A 400 2.16 26.25 -6.17
CA ILE A 400 3.05 25.27 -5.54
C ILE A 400 4.50 25.76 -5.35
N ASP A 401 5.01 25.67 -4.12
CA ASP A 401 6.45 25.79 -3.85
C ASP A 401 7.12 24.41 -3.94
N ALA A 402 7.55 24.06 -5.16
CA ALA A 402 8.16 22.76 -5.43
C ALA A 402 9.46 22.53 -4.64
N LEU A 403 10.20 23.59 -4.31
CA LEU A 403 11.45 23.49 -3.56
C LEU A 403 11.18 23.12 -2.11
N LYS A 404 10.27 23.83 -1.42
CA LYS A 404 9.85 23.46 -0.07
C LYS A 404 9.25 22.05 -0.04
N MET A 405 8.37 21.72 -0.98
CA MET A 405 7.77 20.39 -1.07
C MET A 405 8.84 19.30 -1.13
N SER A 406 9.85 19.45 -1.98
CA SER A 406 10.92 18.44 -2.15
C SER A 406 11.83 18.27 -0.91
N ARG A 407 11.91 19.28 -0.04
CA ARG A 407 12.62 19.19 1.24
C ARG A 407 11.82 18.47 2.30
N VAL A 408 10.49 18.58 2.24
CA VAL A 408 9.58 18.05 3.26
C VAL A 408 9.13 16.62 2.92
N LEU A 409 8.89 16.32 1.64
CA LEU A 409 8.43 14.99 1.20
C LEU A 409 9.59 14.09 0.79
N ARG A 410 9.62 12.88 1.34
CA ARG A 410 10.56 11.81 0.97
C ARG A 410 10.02 11.08 -0.25
N THR A 411 10.36 11.56 -1.44
CA THR A 411 9.96 10.90 -2.68
C THR A 411 10.93 9.77 -3.01
N SER A 412 10.46 8.52 -3.01
CA SER A 412 11.29 7.36 -3.35
C SER A 412 11.80 7.42 -4.80
N ARG A 413 12.97 6.83 -5.06
CA ARG A 413 13.52 6.69 -6.42
C ARG A 413 12.54 5.95 -7.36
N GLU A 414 11.83 4.95 -6.83
CA GLU A 414 10.80 4.20 -7.56
C GLU A 414 9.63 5.09 -8.01
N LYS A 415 9.20 6.05 -7.18
CA LYS A 415 8.21 7.07 -7.58
C LYS A 415 8.77 8.06 -8.61
N MET A 416 10.09 8.24 -8.63
CA MET A 416 10.80 9.17 -9.51
C MET A 416 11.17 8.58 -10.86
N SER A 417 11.42 7.27 -10.99
CA SER A 417 11.88 6.63 -12.24
C SER A 417 10.84 6.72 -13.36
N ASP A 418 9.58 6.39 -13.08
CA ASP A 418 8.44 6.59 -14.00
C ASP A 418 8.26 8.06 -14.42
N LYS A 419 8.68 8.94 -13.52
CA LYS A 419 8.56 10.38 -13.61
C LYS A 419 9.78 11.01 -14.31
N ALA A 420 10.95 10.38 -14.27
CA ALA A 420 12.20 10.87 -14.85
C ALA A 420 12.20 10.78 -16.38
N VAL A 421 11.46 9.82 -16.94
CA VAL A 421 11.25 9.68 -18.39
C VAL A 421 10.38 10.82 -18.96
N LYS A 422 9.70 11.62 -18.12
CA LYS A 422 8.84 12.76 -18.52
C LYS A 422 9.27 14.13 -17.96
N SER A 423 10.59 14.31 -17.84
CA SER A 423 11.31 15.56 -17.52
C SER A 423 11.24 16.08 -16.08
N ALA A 424 12.42 16.48 -15.61
CA ALA A 424 12.65 17.23 -14.40
C ALA A 424 12.06 18.65 -14.55
N VAL A 425 11.44 19.16 -13.48
CA VAL A 425 10.99 20.57 -13.31
C VAL A 425 9.65 20.97 -13.97
N LYS A 426 8.89 20.07 -14.62
CA LYS A 426 7.51 20.40 -15.05
C LYS A 426 6.47 19.47 -14.43
N ARG A 427 6.08 19.69 -13.17
CA ARG A 427 4.96 18.95 -12.57
C ARG A 427 4.13 19.79 -11.62
N VAL A 428 2.84 19.81 -11.93
CA VAL A 428 1.79 20.72 -11.47
C VAL A 428 1.95 22.09 -12.11
N ASP A 429 1.23 22.31 -13.21
CA ASP A 429 1.00 23.65 -13.72
C ASP A 429 -0.21 24.17 -12.91
N PRO A 430 -0.02 25.07 -11.95
CA PRO A 430 -1.09 25.41 -11.03
C PRO A 430 -2.26 26.13 -11.70
N MET A 431 -3.43 26.06 -11.11
CA MET A 431 -4.64 26.68 -11.68
C MET A 431 -4.46 28.18 -11.94
N ARG A 432 -3.66 28.89 -11.13
CA ARG A 432 -3.31 30.30 -11.34
C ARG A 432 -2.69 30.57 -12.71
N SER A 433 -1.69 29.79 -13.13
CA SER A 433 -1.01 29.97 -14.41
C SER A 433 -1.86 29.50 -15.58
N GLN A 434 -2.67 28.46 -15.39
CA GLN A 434 -3.53 27.95 -16.45
C GLN A 434 -4.73 28.84 -16.77
N THR A 435 -5.33 29.47 -15.75
CA THR A 435 -6.56 30.28 -15.91
C THR A 435 -6.27 31.79 -15.95
N GLY A 436 -5.18 32.25 -15.33
CA GLY A 436 -4.93 33.68 -15.07
C GLY A 436 -5.87 34.30 -14.02
N MET A 437 -6.74 33.50 -13.39
CA MET A 437 -7.75 33.98 -12.45
C MET A 437 -7.23 34.04 -11.01
N SER A 438 -7.78 34.95 -10.21
CA SER A 438 -7.59 34.92 -8.76
C SER A 438 -8.25 33.66 -8.18
N ARG A 439 -7.71 33.18 -7.05
CA ARG A 439 -8.25 32.01 -6.36
C ARG A 439 -9.72 32.19 -6.01
N ASP A 440 -10.08 33.36 -5.48
CA ASP A 440 -11.45 33.68 -5.08
C ASP A 440 -12.41 33.67 -6.27
N ALA A 441 -11.97 34.12 -7.44
CA ALA A 441 -12.78 34.06 -8.66
C ALA A 441 -13.03 32.60 -9.09
N VAL A 442 -12.02 31.74 -9.01
CA VAL A 442 -12.20 30.31 -9.30
C VAL A 442 -13.11 29.65 -8.27
N VAL A 443 -12.88 29.87 -6.97
CA VAL A 443 -13.74 29.33 -5.90
C VAL A 443 -15.19 29.81 -6.07
N GLY A 444 -15.41 31.07 -6.43
CA GLY A 444 -16.73 31.61 -6.75
C GLY A 444 -17.39 30.90 -7.94
N ALA A 445 -16.64 30.63 -9.00
CA ALA A 445 -17.14 29.87 -10.16
C ALA A 445 -17.49 28.42 -9.80
N LEU A 446 -16.65 27.76 -8.99
CA LEU A 446 -16.90 26.41 -8.50
C LEU A 446 -18.13 26.35 -7.60
N LEU A 447 -18.31 27.32 -6.70
CA LEU A 447 -19.52 27.42 -5.86
C LEU A 447 -20.79 27.61 -6.70
N ALA A 448 -20.71 28.44 -7.75
CA ALA A 448 -21.83 28.62 -8.67
C ALA A 448 -22.15 27.32 -9.44
N ALA A 449 -21.14 26.59 -9.88
CA ALA A 449 -21.31 25.31 -10.57
C ALA A 449 -21.88 24.22 -9.66
N ALA A 450 -21.32 24.08 -8.45
CA ALA A 450 -21.80 23.18 -7.42
C ALA A 450 -23.29 23.38 -7.14
N ARG A 451 -23.75 24.64 -7.06
CA ARG A 451 -25.17 24.95 -6.84
C ARG A 451 -26.06 24.59 -8.04
N ARG A 452 -25.55 24.68 -9.27
CA ARG A 452 -26.33 24.36 -10.48
C ARG A 452 -26.62 22.86 -10.60
N VAL A 453 -25.69 22.00 -10.19
CA VAL A 453 -25.87 20.55 -10.28
C VAL A 453 -26.72 19.96 -9.15
N THR A 454 -27.04 20.77 -8.12
CA THR A 454 -27.83 20.34 -6.95
C THR A 454 -29.30 20.79 -6.99
N ILE A 455 -29.68 21.60 -8.00
CA ILE A 455 -31.04 22.09 -8.26
C ILE A 455 -31.60 21.31 -9.44
#